data_AF-A0A7V3I7M5-F1
#
_entry.id   AF-A0A7V3I7M5-F1
#
_cell.length_a   1.000
_cell.length_b   1.000
_cell.length_c   1.000
_cell.angle_alpha   90.00
_cell.angle_beta   90.00
_cell.angle_gamma   90.00
#
_symmetry.space_group_name_H-M   'P 1'
#
loop_
_entity.id
_entity.type
_entity.pdbx_description
1 polymer ?
#
loop_
_entity_poly.entity_id
_entity_poly.type
_entity_poly.pdbx_seq_one_letter_code
_entity_poly.pdbx_strand_id
1 'polypeptide(L)'
;MLQRLNIFLYNHNGRSLDSNLLKPTCRTKRLVGPKVRQRSASNTIAYETRRWSLPTACREKNVTVVEEIREKHRRLVELMDRERIDALAITNVGNFAWLTCGGANWVGTSSDVGAATAVVTRDAKYIVCNNIEAPRLADEEVGGLGFEFRTFPWHEDAAGRIISKIADGGAIGSDVPMEGARTVSIDACRQSLTESEIERYKWLGANAGQCLSLACREIEPSMTEFEIAAVLDKHIYARGIVPTLTLVAVDERIGRYRHPIPTDQKLERVAMLVTGARKWGLIVSATRLVHFGPLSDDLRRRHDAVARVDAALIASTRPGARMGDIFGRGVAVYAEAGFADEWKLHHQGGPTGYRAREFRVHEGSDAVVVANQAFAWNPSITGTKCEDTIVATASGAVILSETADWPKVSIEIGGATIARPDILLR
;
A
#
# COMPACT_ATOMS: atom_id res chain seq x y z
N MET A 1 21.20 46.58 -22.79
CA MET A 1 20.18 46.37 -23.85
C MET A 1 19.19 45.35 -23.30
N LEU A 2 18.22 45.80 -22.51
CA LEU A 2 17.25 44.96 -21.79
C LEU A 2 15.88 45.19 -22.45
N GLN A 3 15.43 44.25 -23.29
CA GLN A 3 14.07 44.25 -23.83
C GLN A 3 13.11 43.74 -22.76
N ARG A 4 12.21 44.62 -22.31
CA ARG A 4 11.04 44.24 -21.50
C ARG A 4 9.97 43.65 -22.41
N LEU A 5 9.57 42.41 -22.17
CA LEU A 5 8.35 41.83 -22.74
C LEU A 5 7.13 42.46 -22.02
N ASN A 6 6.27 43.15 -22.75
CA ASN A 6 4.94 43.56 -22.28
C ASN A 6 3.93 42.45 -22.60
N ILE A 7 3.33 41.85 -21.57
CA ILE A 7 2.22 40.91 -21.71
C ILE A 7 0.92 41.74 -21.68
N PHE A 8 0.16 41.74 -22.77
CA PHE A 8 -1.20 42.28 -22.84
C PHE A 8 -2.20 41.15 -22.55
N LEU A 9 -3.04 41.31 -21.53
CA LEU A 9 -4.21 40.47 -21.29
C LEU A 9 -5.44 41.17 -21.87
N TYR A 10 -6.11 40.52 -22.83
CA TYR A 10 -7.41 40.95 -23.38
C TYR A 10 -8.52 40.08 -22.80
N ASN A 11 -9.64 40.70 -22.38
CA ASN A 11 -10.89 39.98 -22.11
C ASN A 11 -11.86 40.13 -23.30
N HIS A 12 -12.84 39.22 -23.41
CA HIS A 12 -13.65 38.85 -24.58
C HIS A 12 -14.47 39.96 -25.27
N ASN A 13 -14.32 41.24 -24.91
CA ASN A 13 -14.98 42.39 -25.55
C ASN A 13 -14.01 43.54 -25.92
N GLY A 14 -12.70 43.28 -26.04
CA GLY A 14 -11.81 44.13 -26.84
C GLY A 14 -11.61 45.60 -26.41
N ARG A 15 -11.59 45.91 -25.11
CA ARG A 15 -11.20 47.25 -24.59
C ARG A 15 -10.09 47.16 -23.54
N SER A 16 -9.09 48.04 -23.63
CA SER A 16 -7.94 48.10 -22.71
C SER A 16 -8.31 48.72 -21.36
N LEU A 17 -7.85 48.15 -20.25
CA LEU A 17 -8.01 48.70 -18.90
C LEU A 17 -6.73 49.43 -18.46
N ASP A 18 -6.92 50.66 -17.98
CA ASP A 18 -5.90 51.61 -17.56
C ASP A 18 -5.23 51.16 -16.25
N SER A 19 -3.90 51.12 -16.24
CA SER A 19 -3.08 50.66 -15.12
C SER A 19 -2.71 51.82 -14.21
N ASN A 20 -3.56 52.16 -13.24
CA ASN A 20 -3.18 52.98 -12.09
C ASN A 20 -4.22 52.85 -10.98
N LEU A 21 -4.03 51.90 -10.06
CA LEU A 21 -4.49 51.96 -8.67
C LEU A 21 -4.08 50.65 -7.98
N LEU A 22 -3.30 50.78 -6.90
CA LEU A 22 -3.15 49.90 -5.73
C LEU A 22 -1.68 49.76 -5.33
N LYS A 23 -1.21 50.73 -4.53
CA LYS A 23 -0.08 50.56 -3.61
C LYS A 23 -0.60 49.87 -2.33
N PRO A 24 0.08 48.86 -1.76
CA PRO A 24 -0.32 48.29 -0.48
C PRO A 24 0.28 49.10 0.67
N THR A 25 -0.57 49.63 1.56
CA THR A 25 -0.16 50.16 2.86
C THR A 25 -0.60 49.21 3.97
N CYS A 26 0.41 48.67 4.66
CA CYS A 26 0.30 47.84 5.85
C CYS A 26 -0.20 48.69 7.04
N ARG A 27 -1.36 48.35 7.63
CA ARG A 27 -1.74 48.73 9.00
C ARG A 27 -2.62 47.67 9.66
N THR A 28 -2.04 47.01 10.65
CA THR A 28 -2.70 46.17 11.65
C THR A 28 -3.71 46.97 12.47
N LYS A 29 -4.96 46.49 12.54
CA LYS A 29 -5.90 46.84 13.61
C LYS A 29 -6.54 45.57 14.17
N ARG A 30 -6.26 45.31 15.46
CA ARG A 30 -6.97 44.32 16.29
C ARG A 30 -8.43 44.76 16.44
N LEU A 31 -9.36 43.87 16.12
CA LEU A 31 -10.75 43.95 16.57
C LEU A 31 -10.98 42.86 17.60
N VAL A 32 -11.35 43.26 18.81
CA VAL A 32 -11.72 42.37 19.92
C VAL A 32 -13.23 42.14 19.84
N GLY A 33 -13.64 40.92 19.52
CA GLY A 33 -15.03 40.44 19.61
C GLY A 33 -15.25 39.55 20.84
N PRO A 34 -16.50 39.37 21.30
CA PRO A 34 -16.81 38.85 22.63
C PRO A 34 -16.53 37.35 22.80
N LYS A 35 -16.13 36.98 24.02
CA LYS A 35 -15.81 35.61 24.45
C LYS A 35 -17.05 34.72 24.42
N VAL A 36 -17.09 33.76 23.49
CA VAL A 36 -17.96 32.58 23.57
C VAL A 36 -17.17 31.47 24.26
N ARG A 37 -17.63 31.01 25.44
CA ARG A 37 -17.09 29.82 26.11
C ARG A 37 -17.56 28.58 25.37
N GLN A 38 -16.74 28.03 24.48
CA GLN A 38 -16.85 26.63 24.07
C GLN A 38 -16.07 25.76 25.06
N ARG A 39 -16.76 24.87 25.76
CA ARG A 39 -16.14 23.71 26.39
C ARG A 39 -15.88 22.69 25.29
N SER A 40 -14.67 22.63 24.75
CA SER A 40 -14.22 21.47 23.97
C SER A 40 -13.50 20.51 24.93
N ALA A 41 -14.03 19.30 25.08
CA ALA A 41 -13.25 18.19 25.58
C ALA A 41 -12.30 17.78 24.43
N SER A 42 -11.10 18.33 24.43
CA SER A 42 -10.04 17.93 23.51
C SER A 42 -9.54 16.54 23.91
N ASN A 43 -10.12 15.48 23.35
CA ASN A 43 -9.43 14.20 23.23
C ASN A 43 -8.37 14.33 22.13
N THR A 44 -7.31 15.08 22.43
CA THR A 44 -6.12 15.09 21.58
C THR A 44 -5.45 13.74 21.83
N ILE A 45 -5.73 12.76 20.98
CA ILE A 45 -4.85 11.61 20.83
C ILE A 45 -3.52 12.20 20.38
N ALA A 46 -2.57 12.32 21.30
CA ALA A 46 -1.23 12.70 20.96
C ALA A 46 -0.71 11.63 20.01
N TYR A 47 -0.67 11.96 18.72
CA TYR A 47 0.28 11.30 17.84
C TYR A 47 1.62 11.65 18.47
N GLU A 48 2.24 10.71 19.19
CA GLU A 48 3.68 10.78 19.39
C GLU A 48 4.28 10.76 17.99
N THR A 49 4.40 11.94 17.39
CA THR A 49 5.34 12.24 16.33
C THR A 49 6.72 12.18 16.97
N ARG A 50 7.12 10.98 17.42
CA ARG A 50 8.50 10.60 17.28
C ARG A 50 8.74 10.73 15.79
N ARG A 51 9.34 11.86 15.41
CA ARG A 51 10.06 11.98 14.16
C ARG A 51 10.91 10.73 14.12
N TRP A 52 10.49 9.73 13.35
CA TRP A 52 11.32 8.57 13.10
C TRP A 52 12.41 9.07 12.17
N SER A 53 13.39 9.79 12.72
CA SER A 53 14.75 9.51 12.29
C SER A 53 14.92 8.01 12.49
N LEU A 54 15.18 7.30 11.39
CA LEU A 54 15.56 5.89 11.39
C LEU A 54 16.34 5.60 12.69
N PRO A 55 15.89 4.69 13.57
CA PRO A 55 16.35 4.71 14.96
C PRO A 55 17.85 4.53 14.96
N THR A 56 18.49 5.43 15.70
CA THR A 56 19.93 5.63 15.85
C THR A 56 20.61 4.38 16.42
N ALA A 57 20.68 3.34 15.59
CA ALA A 57 21.54 2.17 15.70
C ALA A 57 22.34 2.10 14.39
N CYS A 58 23.19 3.10 14.19
CA CYS A 58 23.75 3.47 12.88
C CYS A 58 24.81 2.48 12.32
N ARG A 59 25.10 1.38 13.03
CA ARG A 59 26.02 0.33 12.54
C ARG A 59 25.28 -0.96 12.19
N GLU A 60 24.50 -1.51 13.11
CA GLU A 60 23.77 -2.76 12.86
C GLU A 60 22.71 -2.62 11.76
N LYS A 61 21.99 -1.49 11.68
CA LYS A 61 20.96 -1.29 10.64
C LYS A 61 21.54 -1.05 9.25
N ASN A 62 22.67 -0.35 9.17
CA ASN A 62 23.36 -0.15 7.90
C ASN A 62 23.91 -1.46 7.33
N VAL A 63 24.29 -2.41 8.20
CA VAL A 63 24.69 -3.76 7.78
C VAL A 63 23.50 -4.51 7.17
N THR A 64 22.31 -4.47 7.80
CA THR A 64 21.12 -5.17 7.27
C THR A 64 20.63 -4.67 5.91
N VAL A 65 20.71 -3.36 5.65
CA VAL A 65 20.30 -2.78 4.35
C VAL A 65 21.31 -3.12 3.25
N VAL A 66 22.60 -3.13 3.58
CA VAL A 66 23.67 -3.54 2.65
C VAL A 66 23.58 -5.02 2.33
N GLU A 67 23.23 -5.88 3.29
CA GLU A 67 22.98 -7.30 3.05
C GLU A 67 21.73 -7.52 2.19
N GLU A 68 20.64 -6.81 2.50
CA GLU A 68 19.40 -6.86 1.72
C GLU A 68 19.63 -6.49 0.25
N ILE A 69 20.30 -5.37 -0.02
CA ILE A 69 20.55 -4.96 -1.42
C ILE A 69 21.49 -5.92 -2.15
N ARG A 70 22.49 -6.50 -1.47
CA ARG A 70 23.37 -7.52 -2.07
C ARG A 70 22.59 -8.77 -2.45
N GLU A 71 21.72 -9.24 -1.56
CA GLU A 71 20.87 -10.40 -1.82
C GLU A 71 19.90 -10.13 -2.98
N LYS A 72 19.28 -8.94 -3.03
CA LYS A 72 18.39 -8.55 -4.13
C LYS A 72 19.13 -8.43 -5.45
N HIS A 73 20.33 -7.85 -5.45
CA HIS A 73 21.19 -7.78 -6.64
C HIS A 73 21.58 -9.17 -7.12
N ARG A 74 21.97 -10.09 -6.23
CA ARG A 74 22.25 -11.50 -6.56
C ARG A 74 21.05 -12.17 -7.26
N ARG A 75 19.84 -12.03 -6.71
CA ARG A 75 18.61 -12.57 -7.32
C ARG A 75 18.33 -12.00 -8.71
N LEU A 76 18.59 -10.70 -8.90
CA LEU A 76 18.44 -10.06 -10.21
C LEU A 76 19.47 -10.57 -11.22
N VAL A 77 20.73 -10.77 -10.81
CA VAL A 77 21.75 -11.36 -11.70
C VAL A 77 21.35 -12.77 -12.14
N GLU A 78 20.83 -13.60 -11.23
CA GLU A 78 20.31 -14.94 -11.58
C GLU A 78 19.11 -14.90 -12.53
N LEU A 79 18.21 -13.93 -12.34
CA LEU A 79 17.13 -13.67 -13.29
C LEU A 79 17.71 -13.28 -14.65
N MET A 80 18.67 -12.35 -14.69
CA MET A 80 19.31 -11.87 -15.92
C MET A 80 19.99 -13.00 -16.69
N ASP A 81 20.64 -13.94 -15.99
CA ASP A 81 21.23 -15.16 -16.58
C ASP A 81 20.18 -16.03 -17.28
N ARG A 82 19.07 -16.33 -16.58
CA ARG A 82 17.97 -17.13 -17.13
C ARG A 82 17.32 -16.46 -18.33
N GLU A 83 17.15 -15.15 -18.23
CA GLU A 83 16.52 -14.31 -19.23
C GLU A 83 17.47 -13.99 -20.40
N ARG A 84 18.78 -14.21 -20.26
CA ARG A 84 19.81 -13.85 -21.25
C ARG A 84 19.79 -12.35 -21.59
N ILE A 85 19.79 -11.53 -20.54
CA ILE A 85 19.88 -10.06 -20.62
C ILE A 85 21.11 -9.57 -19.86
N ASP A 86 21.68 -8.46 -20.30
CA ASP A 86 22.92 -7.87 -19.78
C ASP A 86 22.65 -6.64 -18.90
N ALA A 87 21.51 -5.97 -19.12
CA ALA A 87 21.01 -4.91 -18.26
C ALA A 87 19.51 -5.07 -17.99
N LEU A 88 19.07 -4.75 -16.78
CA LEU A 88 17.66 -4.75 -16.39
C LEU A 88 17.24 -3.37 -15.91
N ALA A 89 16.30 -2.75 -16.63
CA ALA A 89 15.63 -1.51 -16.26
C ALA A 89 14.42 -1.80 -15.36
N ILE A 90 14.38 -1.14 -14.20
CA ILE A 90 13.34 -1.27 -13.18
C ILE A 90 12.73 0.12 -12.94
N THR A 91 11.54 0.33 -13.49
CA THR A 91 10.80 1.59 -13.42
C THR A 91 9.48 1.43 -12.67
N ASN A 92 8.94 0.21 -12.56
CA ASN A 92 7.71 -0.01 -11.78
C ASN A 92 7.93 0.37 -10.31
N VAL A 93 6.95 1.05 -9.72
CA VAL A 93 7.06 1.62 -8.36
C VAL A 93 7.33 0.56 -7.29
N GLY A 94 6.63 -0.57 -7.35
CA GLY A 94 6.82 -1.66 -6.38
C GLY A 94 8.18 -2.34 -6.55
N ASN A 95 8.59 -2.59 -7.79
CA ASN A 95 9.86 -3.22 -8.10
C ASN A 95 11.06 -2.33 -7.75
N PHE A 96 10.96 -1.03 -8.02
CA PHE A 96 11.97 -0.05 -7.64
C PHE A 96 12.12 -0.02 -6.11
N ALA A 97 11.02 0.07 -5.38
CA ALA A 97 11.04 0.07 -3.92
C ALA A 97 11.58 -1.25 -3.35
N TRP A 98 11.30 -2.38 -3.99
CA TRP A 98 11.91 -3.65 -3.63
C TRP A 98 13.42 -3.58 -3.81
N LEU A 99 13.94 -3.25 -4.99
CA LEU A 99 15.38 -3.20 -5.25
C LEU A 99 16.12 -2.22 -4.32
N THR A 100 15.51 -1.07 -4.05
CA THR A 100 16.13 0.03 -3.29
C THR A 100 15.84 -0.03 -1.79
N CYS A 101 15.42 -1.19 -1.27
CA CYS A 101 15.15 -1.39 0.17
C CYS A 101 14.11 -0.42 0.76
N GLY A 102 13.21 0.10 -0.07
CA GLY A 102 12.12 0.99 0.32
C GLY A 102 12.06 2.34 -0.38
N GLY A 103 13.01 2.65 -1.27
CA GLY A 103 13.06 3.92 -1.98
C GLY A 103 11.85 4.15 -2.90
N ALA A 104 11.45 5.41 -3.08
CA ALA A 104 10.32 5.82 -3.90
C ALA A 104 10.77 6.57 -5.17
N ASN A 105 10.44 6.01 -6.33
CA ASN A 105 10.63 6.67 -7.64
C ASN A 105 9.35 7.33 -8.19
N TRP A 106 8.25 7.37 -7.45
CA TRP A 106 6.98 7.94 -7.90
C TRP A 106 6.80 9.39 -7.42
N VAL A 107 6.07 10.17 -8.21
CA VAL A 107 5.60 11.52 -7.85
C VAL A 107 4.09 11.51 -7.60
N GLY A 108 3.33 10.87 -8.49
CA GLY A 108 1.89 10.64 -8.35
C GLY A 108 1.58 9.29 -7.73
N THR A 109 0.55 9.23 -6.87
CA THR A 109 0.09 7.97 -6.24
C THR A 109 -0.74 7.08 -7.16
N SER A 110 -1.20 7.61 -8.29
CA SER A 110 -2.06 6.91 -9.26
C SER A 110 -1.32 6.17 -10.37
N SER A 111 0.02 6.26 -10.40
CA SER A 111 0.86 5.60 -11.41
C SER A 111 1.68 4.48 -10.79
N ASP A 112 1.72 3.33 -11.47
CA ASP A 112 2.61 2.23 -11.15
C ASP A 112 3.96 2.32 -11.89
N VAL A 113 4.14 3.33 -12.75
CA VAL A 113 5.40 3.67 -13.42
C VAL A 113 5.97 4.94 -12.78
N GLY A 114 7.20 4.85 -12.27
CA GLY A 114 7.86 5.99 -11.61
C GLY A 114 8.54 6.95 -12.57
N ALA A 115 8.99 8.08 -12.04
CA ALA A 115 9.71 9.14 -12.74
C ALA A 115 11.22 8.85 -12.89
N ALA A 116 11.72 7.77 -12.28
CA ALA A 116 13.10 7.34 -12.37
C ALA A 116 13.20 5.83 -12.54
N THR A 117 14.26 5.40 -13.23
CA THR A 117 14.54 3.99 -13.54
C THR A 117 15.82 3.57 -12.84
N ALA A 118 15.76 2.51 -12.04
CA ALA A 118 16.95 1.82 -11.58
C ALA A 118 17.43 0.86 -12.68
N VAL A 119 18.70 0.91 -13.06
CA VAL A 119 19.28 -0.01 -14.04
C VAL A 119 20.31 -0.88 -13.33
N VAL A 120 20.17 -2.19 -13.46
CA VAL A 120 21.08 -3.17 -12.86
C VAL A 120 21.86 -3.87 -13.96
N THR A 121 23.18 -3.93 -13.81
CA THR A 121 24.07 -4.82 -14.56
C THR A 121 24.65 -5.87 -13.61
N ARG A 122 25.49 -6.77 -14.13
CA ARG A 122 26.19 -7.76 -13.28
C ARG A 122 27.01 -7.10 -12.18
N ASP A 123 27.70 -6.01 -12.52
CA ASP A 123 28.73 -5.43 -11.67
C ASP A 123 28.32 -4.07 -11.06
N ALA A 124 27.27 -3.43 -11.58
CA ALA A 124 26.92 -2.07 -11.21
C ALA A 124 25.40 -1.83 -11.13
N LYS A 125 25.05 -0.72 -10.48
CA LYS A 125 23.67 -0.24 -10.32
C LYS A 125 23.62 1.25 -10.64
N TYR A 126 22.61 1.68 -11.38
CA TYR A 126 22.45 3.06 -11.81
C TYR A 126 21.06 3.59 -11.50
N ILE A 127 20.93 4.90 -11.31
CA ILE A 127 19.67 5.61 -11.40
C ILE A 127 19.68 6.47 -12.66
N VAL A 128 18.75 6.21 -13.56
CA VAL A 128 18.48 7.02 -14.75
C VAL A 128 17.24 7.86 -14.48
N CYS A 129 17.41 9.17 -14.38
CA CYS A 129 16.33 10.12 -14.11
C CYS A 129 16.65 11.49 -14.69
N ASN A 130 15.66 12.36 -14.78
CA ASN A 130 15.93 13.73 -15.18
C ASN A 130 16.61 14.52 -14.03
N ASN A 131 17.06 15.73 -14.34
CA ASN A 131 17.78 16.61 -13.42
C ASN A 131 16.92 17.14 -12.26
N ILE A 132 15.59 17.17 -12.38
CA ILE A 132 14.70 17.66 -11.32
C ILE A 132 14.40 16.57 -10.28
N GLU A 133 14.43 15.29 -10.65
CA GLU A 133 14.25 14.17 -9.71
C GLU A 133 15.53 13.79 -8.97
N ALA A 134 16.69 14.03 -9.58
CA ALA A 134 17.97 13.51 -9.10
C ALA A 134 18.34 13.90 -7.65
N PRO A 135 18.19 15.18 -7.22
CA PRO A 135 18.58 15.56 -5.85
C PRO A 135 17.77 14.82 -4.78
N ARG A 136 16.44 14.77 -4.94
CA ARG A 136 15.54 14.09 -4.00
C ARG A 136 15.84 12.60 -3.94
N LEU A 137 16.01 11.94 -5.09
CA LEU A 137 16.34 10.52 -5.14
C LEU A 137 17.68 10.22 -4.44
N ALA A 138 18.69 11.06 -4.65
CA ALA A 138 19.99 10.89 -4.02
C ALA A 138 19.95 11.10 -2.50
N ASP A 139 19.27 12.14 -2.04
CA ASP A 139 19.24 12.54 -0.63
C ASP A 139 18.27 11.70 0.22
N GLU A 140 17.13 11.33 -0.34
CA GLU A 140 16.01 10.73 0.40
C GLU A 140 15.84 9.23 0.14
N GLU A 141 16.20 8.71 -1.05
CA GLU A 141 15.74 7.39 -1.49
C GLU A 141 16.85 6.34 -1.65
N VAL A 142 17.95 6.67 -2.32
CA VAL A 142 18.99 5.69 -2.69
C VAL A 142 20.40 6.05 -2.22
N GLY A 143 20.55 7.15 -1.47
CA GLY A 143 21.82 7.58 -0.91
C GLY A 143 22.49 6.47 -0.10
N GLY A 144 23.77 6.19 -0.41
CA GLY A 144 24.55 5.15 0.28
C GLY A 144 24.28 3.71 -0.17
N LEU A 145 23.35 3.47 -1.10
CA LEU A 145 23.03 2.13 -1.63
C LEU A 145 23.92 1.71 -2.83
N GLY A 146 24.91 2.54 -3.18
CA GLY A 146 25.86 2.24 -4.27
C GLY A 146 25.25 2.35 -5.67
N PHE A 147 24.29 3.26 -5.87
CA PHE A 147 23.79 3.60 -7.20
C PHE A 147 24.57 4.78 -7.79
N GLU A 148 24.96 4.65 -9.04
CA GLU A 148 25.51 5.75 -9.83
C GLU A 148 24.40 6.50 -10.58
N PHE A 149 24.38 7.82 -10.49
CA PHE A 149 23.39 8.61 -11.22
C PHE A 149 23.80 8.85 -12.67
N ARG A 150 22.83 8.78 -13.58
CA ARG A 150 22.91 9.18 -14.98
C ARG A 150 21.73 10.10 -15.28
N THR A 151 22.01 11.41 -15.26
CA THR A 151 20.97 12.43 -15.34
C THR A 151 20.89 13.09 -16.71
N PHE A 152 19.70 13.61 -17.04
CA PHE A 152 19.45 14.37 -18.27
C PHE A 152 18.48 15.54 -17.99
N PRO A 153 18.47 16.62 -18.80
CA PRO A 153 17.51 17.71 -18.63
C PRO A 153 16.05 17.23 -18.77
N TRP A 154 15.15 17.67 -17.89
CA TRP A 154 13.75 17.20 -17.86
C TRP A 154 12.96 17.44 -19.16
N HIS A 155 13.38 18.40 -19.98
CA HIS A 155 12.75 18.71 -21.26
C HIS A 155 13.31 17.85 -22.42
N GLU A 156 14.16 16.87 -22.13
CA GLU A 156 14.71 15.91 -23.10
C GLU A 156 14.17 14.51 -22.82
N ASP A 157 13.89 13.75 -23.88
CA ASP A 157 13.64 12.31 -23.79
C ASP A 157 14.95 11.56 -24.05
N ALA A 158 15.72 11.32 -22.98
CA ALA A 158 17.05 10.72 -23.06
C ALA A 158 17.20 9.40 -22.30
N ALA A 159 16.17 8.97 -21.54
CA ALA A 159 16.26 7.81 -20.66
C ALA A 159 16.62 6.53 -21.42
N GLY A 160 15.89 6.19 -22.49
CA GLY A 160 16.15 5.00 -23.29
C GLY A 160 17.57 4.95 -23.85
N ARG A 161 18.03 6.05 -24.45
CA ARG A 161 19.41 6.17 -24.97
C ARG A 161 20.48 6.00 -23.89
N ILE A 162 20.25 6.51 -22.68
CA ILE A 162 21.17 6.33 -21.55
C ILE A 162 21.20 4.86 -21.10
N ILE A 163 20.03 4.22 -21.00
CA ILE A 163 19.92 2.80 -20.64
C ILE A 163 20.63 1.93 -21.69
N SER A 164 20.46 2.21 -22.99
CA SER A 164 21.18 1.51 -24.06
C SER A 164 22.70 1.67 -23.97
N LYS A 165 23.20 2.84 -23.53
CA LYS A 165 24.63 3.04 -23.28
C LYS A 165 25.13 2.27 -22.06
N ILE A 166 24.32 2.16 -21.00
CA ILE A 166 24.64 1.35 -19.82
C ILE A 166 24.76 -0.14 -20.20
N ALA A 167 23.90 -0.61 -21.10
CA ALA A 167 23.93 -1.99 -21.59
C ALA A 167 25.10 -2.30 -22.53
N ASP A 168 25.80 -1.28 -23.05
CA ASP A 168 26.97 -1.40 -23.93
C ASP A 168 26.79 -2.39 -25.11
N GLY A 169 25.65 -2.30 -25.78
CA GLY A 169 25.29 -3.19 -26.90
C GLY A 169 24.72 -4.56 -26.49
N GLY A 170 24.64 -4.85 -25.19
CA GLY A 170 24.01 -6.03 -24.62
C GLY A 170 22.47 -6.01 -24.68
N ALA A 171 21.86 -7.15 -24.40
CA ALA A 171 20.41 -7.32 -24.37
C ALA A 171 19.80 -6.64 -23.14
N ILE A 172 18.70 -5.92 -23.33
CA ILE A 172 18.05 -5.14 -22.27
C ILE A 172 16.73 -5.79 -21.88
N GLY A 173 16.56 -6.04 -20.59
CA GLY A 173 15.27 -6.33 -19.97
C GLY A 173 14.66 -5.07 -19.35
N SER A 174 13.33 -5.01 -19.28
CA SER A 174 12.61 -3.94 -18.60
C SER A 174 11.39 -4.49 -17.87
N ASP A 175 11.10 -4.01 -16.66
CA ASP A 175 9.91 -4.43 -15.91
C ASP A 175 8.61 -3.74 -16.36
N VAL A 176 8.73 -2.75 -17.22
CA VAL A 176 7.64 -2.06 -17.94
C VAL A 176 7.94 -2.06 -19.45
N PRO A 177 6.93 -1.92 -20.33
CA PRO A 177 7.18 -1.79 -21.77
C PRO A 177 8.14 -0.62 -22.07
N MET A 178 9.24 -0.90 -22.78
CA MET A 178 10.26 0.08 -23.16
C MET A 178 10.81 -0.28 -24.55
N GLU A 179 10.97 0.71 -25.42
CA GLU A 179 11.54 0.51 -26.75
C GLU A 179 12.96 -0.07 -26.67
N GLY A 180 13.24 -1.06 -27.51
CA GLY A 180 14.56 -1.72 -27.57
C GLY A 180 14.85 -2.67 -26.39
N ALA A 181 13.89 -2.94 -25.51
CA ALA A 181 14.02 -3.88 -24.41
C ALA A 181 12.92 -4.94 -24.41
N ARG A 182 13.24 -6.13 -23.88
CA ARG A 182 12.26 -7.17 -23.63
C ARG A 182 11.58 -6.93 -22.28
N THR A 183 10.25 -7.01 -22.23
CA THR A 183 9.53 -6.97 -20.95
C THR A 183 9.84 -8.23 -20.14
N VAL A 184 10.33 -8.06 -18.91
CA VAL A 184 10.74 -9.15 -18.00
C VAL A 184 10.04 -8.95 -16.65
N SER A 185 9.35 -9.99 -16.17
CA SER A 185 8.81 -9.98 -14.81
C SER A 185 9.90 -10.29 -13.79
N ILE A 186 9.96 -9.50 -12.72
CA ILE A 186 10.82 -9.78 -11.57
C ILE A 186 10.07 -10.40 -10.39
N ASP A 187 8.78 -10.72 -10.56
CA ASP A 187 7.89 -11.08 -9.45
C ASP A 187 8.45 -12.24 -8.62
N ALA A 188 9.04 -13.25 -9.27
CA ALA A 188 9.68 -14.39 -8.60
C ALA A 188 10.83 -13.98 -7.66
N CYS A 189 11.58 -12.92 -7.97
CA CYS A 189 12.72 -12.47 -7.16
C CYS A 189 12.28 -11.89 -5.79
N ARG A 190 11.04 -11.40 -5.72
CA ARG A 190 10.49 -10.68 -4.57
C ARG A 190 9.38 -11.44 -3.83
N GLN A 191 9.12 -12.69 -4.19
CA GLN A 191 8.16 -13.55 -3.48
C GLN A 191 8.61 -13.85 -2.04
N SER A 192 9.87 -14.23 -1.86
CA SER A 192 10.46 -14.51 -0.54
C SER A 192 11.02 -13.22 0.05
N LEU A 193 10.38 -12.70 1.08
CA LEU A 193 10.85 -11.52 1.81
C LEU A 193 12.13 -11.86 2.59
N THR A 194 13.05 -10.91 2.64
CA THR A 194 14.18 -10.89 3.57
C THR A 194 13.74 -10.56 4.99
N GLU A 195 14.57 -10.83 5.99
CA GLU A 195 14.25 -10.56 7.39
C GLU A 195 14.00 -9.07 7.64
N SER A 196 14.82 -8.19 7.06
CA SER A 196 14.65 -6.73 7.15
C SER A 196 13.34 -6.25 6.49
N GLU A 197 12.90 -6.87 5.40
CA GLU A 197 11.58 -6.62 4.81
C GLU A 197 10.45 -7.05 5.74
N ILE A 198 10.55 -8.23 6.35
CA ILE A 198 9.55 -8.74 7.30
C ILE A 198 9.40 -7.79 8.50
N GLU A 199 10.50 -7.29 9.06
CA GLU A 199 10.46 -6.35 10.19
C GLU A 199 9.79 -5.02 9.80
N ARG A 200 10.11 -4.47 8.62
CA ARG A 200 9.40 -3.30 8.08
C ARG A 200 7.91 -3.58 7.85
N TYR A 201 7.57 -4.78 7.39
CA TYR A 201 6.19 -5.16 7.10
C TYR A 201 5.36 -5.36 8.37
N LYS A 202 5.93 -5.97 9.43
CA LYS A 202 5.31 -6.06 10.76
C LYS A 202 4.99 -4.67 11.31
N TRP A 203 5.93 -3.73 11.19
CA TRP A 203 5.69 -2.34 11.60
C TRP A 203 4.53 -1.73 10.82
N LEU A 204 4.51 -1.89 9.49
CA LEU A 204 3.45 -1.35 8.64
C LEU A 204 2.09 -1.98 8.96
N GLY A 205 2.05 -3.30 9.18
CA GLY A 205 0.85 -4.05 9.56
C GLY A 205 0.24 -3.53 10.84
N ALA A 206 1.04 -3.47 11.91
CA ALA A 206 0.58 -2.99 13.22
C ALA A 206 0.04 -1.56 13.13
N ASN A 207 0.72 -0.68 12.38
CA ASN A 207 0.27 0.71 12.22
C ASN A 207 -1.01 0.82 11.37
N ALA A 208 -1.15 0.06 10.29
CA ALA A 208 -2.37 0.04 9.49
C ALA A 208 -3.58 -0.48 10.29
N GLY A 209 -3.38 -1.56 11.06
CA GLY A 209 -4.38 -2.09 12.00
C GLY A 209 -4.78 -1.06 13.06
N GLN A 210 -3.81 -0.32 13.62
CA GLN A 210 -4.11 0.76 14.57
C GLN A 210 -4.87 1.93 13.93
N CYS A 211 -4.55 2.32 12.70
CA CYS A 211 -5.29 3.37 11.98
C CYS A 211 -6.76 3.00 11.78
N LEU A 212 -7.04 1.76 11.37
CA LEU A 212 -8.40 1.25 11.27
C LEU A 212 -9.10 1.24 12.64
N SER A 213 -8.40 0.80 13.69
CA SER A 213 -8.93 0.77 15.07
C SER A 213 -9.35 2.16 15.55
N LEU A 214 -8.50 3.16 15.33
CA LEU A 214 -8.74 4.56 15.66
C LEU A 214 -9.89 5.16 14.84
N ALA A 215 -9.88 4.96 13.52
CA ALA A 215 -10.93 5.48 12.65
C ALA A 215 -12.31 4.92 13.03
N CYS A 216 -12.44 3.61 13.25
CA CYS A 216 -13.70 2.99 13.67
C CYS A 216 -14.22 3.52 15.03
N ARG A 217 -13.33 4.01 15.90
CA ARG A 217 -13.68 4.62 17.20
C ARG A 217 -13.98 6.12 17.11
N GLU A 218 -13.55 6.79 16.06
CA GLU A 218 -13.74 8.23 15.85
C GLU A 218 -15.01 8.52 15.03
N ILE A 219 -15.42 7.63 14.12
CA ILE A 219 -16.58 7.87 13.26
C ILE A 219 -17.90 7.82 14.01
N GLU A 220 -18.90 8.57 13.58
CA GLU A 220 -20.21 8.65 14.22
C GLU A 220 -21.35 8.48 13.21
N PRO A 221 -22.54 8.03 13.63
CA PRO A 221 -23.72 8.09 12.78
C PRO A 221 -23.93 9.49 12.20
N SER A 222 -24.56 9.56 11.02
CA SER A 222 -24.73 10.73 10.15
C SER A 222 -23.51 11.19 9.34
N MET A 223 -22.30 10.70 9.63
CA MET A 223 -21.14 10.92 8.75
C MET A 223 -21.36 10.24 7.39
N THR A 224 -21.00 10.94 6.33
CA THR A 224 -20.89 10.37 4.98
C THR A 224 -19.72 9.41 4.90
N GLU A 225 -19.77 8.47 3.95
CA GLU A 225 -18.62 7.60 3.70
C GLU A 225 -17.36 8.38 3.29
N PHE A 226 -17.49 9.53 2.62
CA PHE A 226 -16.36 10.42 2.35
C PHE A 226 -15.71 10.95 3.63
N GLU A 227 -16.50 11.40 4.60
CA GLU A 227 -15.98 11.86 5.89
C GLU A 227 -15.32 10.72 6.66
N ILE A 228 -15.88 9.51 6.60
CA ILE A 228 -15.30 8.30 7.19
C ILE A 228 -13.96 7.95 6.54
N ALA A 229 -13.89 7.98 5.20
CA ALA A 229 -12.65 7.76 4.46
C ALA A 229 -11.59 8.81 4.83
N ALA A 230 -11.97 10.08 4.96
CA ALA A 230 -11.08 11.15 5.37
C ALA A 230 -10.51 10.94 6.79
N VAL A 231 -11.32 10.44 7.73
CA VAL A 231 -10.85 10.06 9.08
C VAL A 231 -9.80 8.95 8.99
N LEU A 232 -10.07 7.88 8.24
CA LEU A 232 -9.12 6.77 8.06
C LEU A 232 -7.81 7.25 7.42
N ASP A 233 -7.89 7.97 6.32
CA ASP A 233 -6.72 8.41 5.57
C ASP A 233 -5.89 9.44 6.34
N LYS A 234 -6.51 10.28 7.18
CA LYS A 234 -5.82 11.16 8.13
C LYS A 234 -4.93 10.34 9.07
N HIS A 235 -5.43 9.25 9.66
CA HIS A 235 -4.63 8.39 10.56
C HIS A 235 -3.47 7.71 9.83
N ILE A 236 -3.69 7.29 8.58
CA ILE A 236 -2.69 6.66 7.72
C ILE A 236 -1.57 7.67 7.36
N TYR A 237 -1.92 8.84 6.82
CA TYR A 237 -0.96 9.88 6.46
C TYR A 237 -0.21 10.43 7.67
N ALA A 238 -0.86 10.58 8.83
CA ALA A 238 -0.20 11.05 10.05
C ALA A 238 0.97 10.15 10.50
N ARG A 239 1.05 8.90 10.01
CA ARG A 239 2.15 7.95 10.26
C ARG A 239 3.16 7.84 9.11
N GLY A 240 3.05 8.74 8.13
CA GLY A 240 3.86 8.70 6.92
C GLY A 240 3.63 7.43 6.09
N ILE A 241 2.40 6.91 6.11
CA ILE A 241 1.94 5.80 5.28
C ILE A 241 1.02 6.40 4.20
N VAL A 242 1.03 5.82 3.00
CA VAL A 242 0.23 6.30 1.87
C VAL A 242 -0.90 5.31 1.60
N PRO A 243 -2.17 5.72 1.57
CA PRO A 243 -3.26 4.85 1.15
C PRO A 243 -3.16 4.59 -0.36
N THR A 244 -3.08 3.32 -0.75
CA THR A 244 -3.22 2.86 -2.14
C THR A 244 -4.65 2.46 -2.46
N LEU A 245 -5.46 2.21 -1.43
CA LEU A 245 -6.86 1.85 -1.53
C LEU A 245 -7.57 2.30 -0.26
N THR A 246 -8.70 2.98 -0.41
CA THR A 246 -9.62 3.30 0.70
C THR A 246 -11.03 2.97 0.25
N LEU A 247 -11.62 1.93 0.85
CA LEU A 247 -13.01 1.56 0.60
C LEU A 247 -13.81 1.76 1.87
N VAL A 248 -14.98 2.36 1.72
CA VAL A 248 -15.94 2.56 2.80
C VAL A 248 -17.31 2.21 2.24
N ALA A 249 -18.04 1.38 2.98
CA ALA A 249 -19.47 1.22 2.80
C ALA A 249 -20.16 1.30 4.14
N VAL A 250 -21.34 1.90 4.14
CA VAL A 250 -22.23 1.90 5.30
C VAL A 250 -23.55 1.21 4.99
N ASP A 251 -24.11 0.58 6.02
CA ASP A 251 -25.46 0.02 6.03
C ASP A 251 -25.73 -0.92 4.83
N GLU A 252 -26.83 -0.70 4.09
CA GLU A 252 -27.25 -1.57 2.98
C GLU A 252 -26.17 -1.73 1.88
N ARG A 253 -25.25 -0.78 1.75
CA ARG A 253 -24.20 -0.83 0.73
C ARG A 253 -23.17 -1.92 0.99
N ILE A 254 -22.96 -2.32 2.25
CA ILE A 254 -22.08 -3.44 2.62
C ILE A 254 -22.61 -4.76 2.05
N GLY A 255 -23.94 -4.89 1.96
CA GLY A 255 -24.61 -6.03 1.32
C GLY A 255 -24.60 -5.98 -0.21
N ARG A 256 -24.53 -4.80 -0.82
CA ARG A 256 -24.65 -4.64 -2.29
C ARG A 256 -23.32 -4.72 -3.03
N TYR A 257 -22.22 -4.28 -2.42
CA TYR A 257 -20.96 -4.08 -3.13
C TYR A 257 -19.77 -4.70 -2.39
N ARG A 258 -18.89 -5.37 -3.14
CA ARG A 258 -17.65 -5.98 -2.60
C ARG A 258 -16.44 -5.05 -2.63
N HIS A 259 -16.43 -4.09 -3.56
CA HIS A 259 -15.42 -3.02 -3.63
C HIS A 259 -16.11 -1.64 -3.59
N PRO A 260 -16.74 -1.25 -2.45
CA PRO A 260 -17.47 -0.01 -2.36
C PRO A 260 -16.52 1.19 -2.25
N ILE A 261 -16.50 2.03 -3.29
CA ILE A 261 -15.86 3.35 -3.22
C ILE A 261 -16.76 4.29 -2.39
N PRO A 262 -16.19 5.16 -1.54
CA PRO A 262 -16.97 6.10 -0.73
C PRO A 262 -17.93 6.98 -1.56
N THR A 263 -19.09 7.31 -0.98
CA THR A 263 -20.06 8.28 -1.53
C THR A 263 -20.64 9.20 -0.45
N ASP A 264 -21.70 9.96 -0.79
CA ASP A 264 -22.48 10.78 0.13
C ASP A 264 -23.44 9.98 1.03
N GLN A 265 -23.50 8.64 0.90
CA GLN A 265 -24.30 7.80 1.79
C GLN A 265 -23.87 8.03 3.24
N LYS A 266 -24.85 8.22 4.12
CA LYS A 266 -24.64 8.47 5.55
C LYS A 266 -24.75 7.19 6.36
N LEU A 267 -23.87 7.08 7.34
CA LEU A 267 -23.84 6.00 8.33
C LEU A 267 -25.03 6.08 9.27
N GLU A 268 -25.76 4.99 9.41
CA GLU A 268 -26.81 4.83 10.42
C GLU A 268 -26.40 3.82 11.49
N ARG A 269 -26.04 2.60 11.11
CA ARG A 269 -25.81 1.48 12.03
C ARG A 269 -24.49 0.76 11.83
N VAL A 270 -24.00 0.59 10.62
CA VAL A 270 -22.79 -0.21 10.37
C VAL A 270 -21.88 0.42 9.33
N ALA A 271 -20.58 0.40 9.58
CA ALA A 271 -19.56 0.83 8.64
C ALA A 271 -18.53 -0.28 8.45
N MET A 272 -18.16 -0.53 7.19
CA MET A 272 -17.00 -1.34 6.80
C MET A 272 -15.93 -0.42 6.23
N LEU A 273 -14.74 -0.46 6.83
CA LEU A 273 -13.57 0.30 6.41
C LEU A 273 -12.51 -0.68 5.90
N VAL A 274 -11.99 -0.43 4.69
CA VAL A 274 -10.90 -1.20 4.09
C VAL A 274 -9.77 -0.26 3.71
N THR A 275 -8.54 -0.62 4.04
CA THR A 275 -7.36 0.10 3.57
C THR A 275 -6.37 -0.84 2.88
N GLY A 276 -5.81 -0.35 1.78
CA GLY A 276 -4.50 -0.75 1.28
C GLY A 276 -3.52 0.34 1.69
N ALA A 277 -2.58 0.01 2.56
CA ALA A 277 -1.67 0.98 3.19
C ALA A 277 -0.23 0.69 2.79
N ARG A 278 0.42 1.65 2.11
CA ARG A 278 1.77 1.50 1.54
C ARG A 278 2.83 2.29 2.30
N LYS A 279 3.94 1.63 2.62
CA LYS A 279 5.18 2.28 3.08
C LYS A 279 6.38 1.47 2.63
N TRP A 280 7.44 2.15 2.18
CA TRP A 280 8.66 1.50 1.66
C TRP A 280 8.37 0.50 0.53
N GLY A 281 7.35 0.78 -0.28
CA GLY A 281 6.85 -0.12 -1.34
C GLY A 281 5.96 -1.28 -0.86
N LEU A 282 6.07 -1.71 0.39
CA LEU A 282 5.24 -2.78 0.96
C LEU A 282 3.80 -2.29 1.19
N ILE A 283 2.81 -3.16 0.93
CA ILE A 283 1.38 -2.86 1.00
C ILE A 283 0.68 -3.80 1.97
N VAL A 284 0.04 -3.27 3.02
CA VAL A 284 -0.86 -4.03 3.90
C VAL A 284 -2.29 -3.84 3.42
N SER A 285 -3.05 -4.93 3.27
CA SER A 285 -4.50 -4.90 3.14
C SER A 285 -5.17 -5.36 4.44
N ALA A 286 -6.16 -4.61 4.92
CA ALA A 286 -6.94 -4.97 6.09
C ALA A 286 -8.36 -4.38 6.01
N THR A 287 -9.32 -5.11 6.57
CA THR A 287 -10.73 -4.68 6.69
C THR A 287 -11.18 -4.72 8.14
N ARG A 288 -11.94 -3.71 8.59
CA ARG A 288 -12.61 -3.70 9.90
C ARG A 288 -14.06 -3.23 9.77
N LEU A 289 -14.90 -3.75 10.66
CA LEU A 289 -16.32 -3.38 10.74
C LEU A 289 -16.63 -2.82 12.13
N VAL A 290 -17.45 -1.78 12.17
CA VAL A 290 -18.03 -1.22 13.40
C VAL A 290 -19.54 -1.14 13.25
N HIS A 291 -20.25 -1.52 14.30
CA HIS A 291 -21.71 -1.51 14.38
C HIS A 291 -22.17 -0.75 15.62
N PHE A 292 -23.13 0.15 15.44
CA PHE A 292 -23.76 0.97 16.48
C PHE A 292 -25.04 0.27 16.96
N GLY A 293 -25.02 -0.21 18.19
CA GLY A 293 -26.07 -1.05 18.76
C GLY A 293 -25.91 -2.57 18.49
N PRO A 294 -26.92 -3.39 18.82
CA PRO A 294 -26.80 -4.85 18.76
C PRO A 294 -26.76 -5.38 17.33
N LEU A 295 -25.99 -6.45 17.12
CA LEU A 295 -25.97 -7.21 15.87
C LEU A 295 -27.26 -8.01 15.71
N SER A 296 -27.72 -8.18 14.48
CA SER A 296 -28.72 -9.21 14.17
C SER A 296 -28.09 -10.60 14.20
N ASP A 297 -28.90 -11.62 14.50
CA ASP A 297 -28.46 -13.01 14.49
C ASP A 297 -27.92 -13.43 13.12
N ASP A 298 -28.52 -12.95 12.03
CA ASP A 298 -28.02 -13.24 10.67
C ASP A 298 -26.65 -12.59 10.41
N LEU A 299 -26.42 -11.34 10.84
CA LEU A 299 -25.12 -10.69 10.66
C LEU A 299 -24.03 -11.38 11.50
N ARG A 300 -24.34 -11.76 12.74
CA ARG A 300 -23.43 -12.55 13.59
C ARG A 300 -23.07 -13.88 12.92
N ARG A 301 -24.07 -14.64 12.47
CA ARG A 301 -23.88 -15.92 11.76
C ARG A 301 -23.00 -15.78 10.52
N ARG A 302 -23.23 -14.75 9.70
CA ARG A 302 -22.41 -14.45 8.52
C ARG A 302 -20.98 -14.07 8.90
N HIS A 303 -20.81 -13.30 9.98
CA HIS A 303 -19.48 -12.86 10.40
C HIS A 303 -18.65 -14.01 10.98
N ASP A 304 -19.26 -14.89 11.78
CA ASP A 304 -18.61 -16.13 12.25
C ASP A 304 -18.18 -17.02 11.10
N ALA A 305 -19.05 -17.17 10.08
CA ALA A 305 -18.75 -17.96 8.90
C ALA A 305 -17.57 -17.37 8.10
N VAL A 306 -17.54 -16.07 7.84
CA VAL A 306 -16.44 -15.46 7.07
C VAL A 306 -15.12 -15.47 7.86
N ALA A 307 -15.17 -15.28 9.18
CA ALA A 307 -13.98 -15.40 10.04
C ALA A 307 -13.42 -16.83 10.01
N ARG A 308 -14.29 -17.85 10.00
CA ARG A 308 -13.87 -19.25 9.85
C ARG A 308 -13.23 -19.54 8.50
N VAL A 309 -13.77 -18.99 7.41
CA VAL A 309 -13.15 -19.11 6.08
C VAL A 309 -11.76 -18.47 6.06
N ASP A 310 -11.63 -17.27 6.61
CA ASP A 310 -10.35 -16.55 6.64
C ASP A 310 -9.29 -17.31 7.45
N ALA A 311 -9.68 -17.82 8.63
CA ALA A 311 -8.82 -18.69 9.42
C ALA A 311 -8.41 -19.96 8.64
N ALA A 312 -9.29 -20.55 7.84
CA ALA A 312 -8.98 -21.72 7.01
C ALA A 312 -7.93 -21.41 5.93
N LEU A 313 -8.07 -20.27 5.25
CA LEU A 313 -7.11 -19.80 4.25
C LEU A 313 -5.74 -19.56 4.89
N ILE A 314 -5.70 -18.85 6.03
CA ILE A 314 -4.47 -18.56 6.78
C ILE A 314 -3.81 -19.85 7.28
N ALA A 315 -4.56 -20.77 7.90
CA ALA A 315 -4.03 -22.02 8.44
C ALA A 315 -3.40 -22.92 7.36
N SER A 316 -3.96 -22.87 6.14
CA SER A 316 -3.52 -23.65 4.99
C SER A 316 -2.36 -22.99 4.24
N THR A 317 -2.10 -21.69 4.48
CA THR A 317 -1.02 -20.95 3.82
C THR A 317 0.32 -21.24 4.49
N ARG A 318 0.97 -22.32 4.07
CA ARG A 318 2.27 -22.77 4.58
C ARG A 318 3.26 -22.99 3.43
N PRO A 319 4.57 -22.75 3.64
CA PRO A 319 5.57 -23.06 2.63
C PRO A 319 5.42 -24.49 2.11
N GLY A 320 5.47 -24.68 0.78
CA GLY A 320 5.26 -25.96 0.11
C GLY A 320 3.80 -26.27 -0.25
N ALA A 321 2.81 -25.54 0.27
CA ALA A 321 1.41 -25.74 -0.11
C ALA A 321 1.12 -25.17 -1.51
N ARG A 322 0.32 -25.89 -2.30
CA ARG A 322 -0.20 -25.41 -3.59
C ARG A 322 -1.31 -24.39 -3.36
N MET A 323 -1.24 -23.25 -4.03
CA MET A 323 -2.19 -22.15 -3.79
C MET A 323 -3.63 -22.50 -4.20
N GLY A 324 -3.82 -23.28 -5.26
CA GLY A 324 -5.14 -23.79 -5.65
C GLY A 324 -5.81 -24.65 -4.58
N ASP A 325 -5.02 -25.43 -3.83
CA ASP A 325 -5.54 -26.30 -2.76
C ASP A 325 -5.94 -25.48 -1.53
N ILE A 326 -5.19 -24.40 -1.23
CA ILE A 326 -5.56 -23.41 -0.20
C ILE A 326 -6.91 -22.76 -0.55
N PHE A 327 -7.06 -22.33 -1.80
CA PHE A 327 -8.33 -21.78 -2.29
C PHE A 327 -9.47 -22.80 -2.17
N GLY A 328 -9.24 -24.04 -2.62
CA GLY A 328 -10.21 -25.14 -2.49
C GLY A 328 -10.63 -25.38 -1.04
N ARG A 329 -9.69 -25.30 -0.09
CA ARG A 329 -10.00 -25.39 1.34
C ARG A 329 -10.91 -24.24 1.80
N GLY A 330 -10.65 -23.01 1.35
CA GLY A 330 -11.54 -21.87 1.63
C GLY A 330 -12.95 -22.09 1.09
N VAL A 331 -13.08 -22.54 -0.16
CA VAL A 331 -14.38 -22.87 -0.80
C VAL A 331 -15.14 -23.94 -0.01
N ALA A 332 -14.47 -25.01 0.41
CA ALA A 332 -15.08 -26.05 1.22
C ALA A 332 -15.64 -25.48 2.54
N VAL A 333 -14.91 -24.58 3.20
CA VAL A 333 -15.36 -23.96 4.46
C VAL A 333 -16.55 -23.02 4.27
N TYR A 334 -16.66 -22.32 3.14
CA TYR A 334 -17.89 -21.60 2.80
C TYR A 334 -19.11 -22.54 2.76
N ALA A 335 -18.97 -23.70 2.12
CA ALA A 335 -20.06 -24.69 2.03
C ALA A 335 -20.40 -25.29 3.41
N GLU A 336 -19.38 -25.69 4.19
CA GLU A 336 -19.55 -26.18 5.57
C GLU A 336 -20.30 -25.17 6.46
N ALA A 337 -20.06 -23.86 6.26
CA ALA A 337 -20.68 -22.79 7.01
C ALA A 337 -22.09 -22.39 6.50
N GLY A 338 -22.60 -23.04 5.45
CA GLY A 338 -23.93 -22.77 4.87
C GLY A 338 -23.98 -21.61 3.88
N PHE A 339 -22.84 -21.27 3.25
CA PHE A 339 -22.67 -20.14 2.33
C PHE A 339 -21.94 -20.53 1.03
N ALA A 340 -22.28 -21.69 0.47
CA ALA A 340 -21.52 -22.36 -0.60
C ALA A 340 -21.20 -21.54 -1.87
N ASP A 341 -22.00 -20.53 -2.20
CA ASP A 341 -21.81 -19.70 -3.41
C ASP A 341 -21.21 -18.32 -3.16
N GLU A 342 -20.98 -17.92 -1.90
CA GLU A 342 -20.49 -16.57 -1.57
C GLU A 342 -19.08 -16.29 -2.13
N TRP A 343 -18.24 -17.32 -2.26
CA TRP A 343 -16.90 -17.19 -2.85
C TRP A 343 -16.92 -16.77 -4.33
N LYS A 344 -18.03 -16.98 -5.05
CA LYS A 344 -18.17 -16.57 -6.46
C LYS A 344 -18.40 -15.07 -6.60
N LEU A 345 -18.82 -14.40 -5.52
CA LEU A 345 -19.18 -12.98 -5.52
C LEU A 345 -17.96 -12.07 -5.31
N HIS A 346 -16.83 -12.62 -4.86
CA HIS A 346 -15.61 -11.87 -4.59
C HIS A 346 -14.37 -12.75 -4.78
N HIS A 347 -13.28 -12.19 -5.32
CA HIS A 347 -12.00 -12.91 -5.30
C HIS A 347 -11.53 -13.07 -3.85
N GLN A 348 -10.82 -14.16 -3.54
CA GLN A 348 -10.47 -14.49 -2.16
C GLN A 348 -9.12 -13.91 -1.72
N GLY A 349 -8.35 -13.33 -2.65
CA GLY A 349 -7.05 -12.72 -2.38
C GLY A 349 -5.91 -13.55 -2.95
N GLY A 350 -4.73 -13.43 -2.34
CA GLY A 350 -3.54 -14.12 -2.83
C GLY A 350 -2.23 -13.49 -2.34
N PRO A 351 -1.10 -13.84 -2.98
CA PRO A 351 0.19 -13.26 -2.63
C PRO A 351 0.18 -11.74 -2.77
N THR A 352 0.93 -11.07 -1.90
CA THR A 352 1.08 -9.60 -1.84
C THR A 352 2.52 -9.25 -1.40
N GLY A 353 2.78 -7.98 -1.16
CA GLY A 353 4.08 -7.44 -0.78
C GLY A 353 4.25 -6.07 -1.39
N TYR A 354 4.99 -6.00 -2.50
CA TYR A 354 5.24 -4.76 -3.24
C TYR A 354 4.13 -4.41 -4.26
N ARG A 355 3.13 -5.27 -4.39
CA ARG A 355 1.86 -5.01 -5.09
C ARG A 355 0.69 -5.36 -4.20
N ALA A 356 -0.44 -4.68 -4.41
CA ALA A 356 -1.66 -4.95 -3.65
C ALA A 356 -2.07 -6.43 -3.78
N ARG A 357 -1.92 -7.02 -4.97
CA ARG A 357 -1.94 -8.46 -5.21
C ARG A 357 -0.91 -8.77 -6.31
N GLU A 358 -0.11 -9.81 -6.13
CA GLU A 358 0.75 -10.34 -7.20
C GLU A 358 -0.09 -10.97 -8.29
N PHE A 359 -1.05 -11.77 -7.86
CA PHE A 359 -2.13 -12.33 -8.64
C PHE A 359 -3.25 -12.76 -7.67
N ARG A 360 -4.41 -13.09 -8.22
CA ARG A 360 -5.55 -13.61 -7.45
C ARG A 360 -5.52 -15.13 -7.54
N VAL A 361 -5.58 -15.79 -6.39
CA VAL A 361 -5.58 -17.25 -6.34
C VAL A 361 -6.96 -17.78 -6.73
N HIS A 362 -6.97 -18.84 -7.53
CA HIS A 362 -8.14 -19.61 -7.93
C HIS A 362 -7.78 -21.10 -7.93
N GLU A 363 -8.75 -21.99 -8.17
CA GLU A 363 -8.58 -23.45 -8.12
C GLU A 363 -7.42 -23.98 -8.99
N GLY A 364 -7.20 -23.37 -10.16
CA GLY A 364 -6.12 -23.70 -11.09
C GLY A 364 -4.77 -23.02 -10.80
N SER A 365 -4.59 -22.35 -9.66
CA SER A 365 -3.32 -21.72 -9.30
C SER A 365 -2.29 -22.77 -8.84
N ASP A 366 -1.42 -23.18 -9.75
CA ASP A 366 -0.39 -24.22 -9.50
C ASP A 366 0.84 -23.70 -8.72
N ALA A 367 0.95 -22.38 -8.52
CA ALA A 367 2.02 -21.79 -7.74
C ALA A 367 2.07 -22.37 -6.32
N VAL A 368 3.29 -22.55 -5.81
CA VAL A 368 3.56 -23.07 -4.47
C VAL A 368 3.96 -21.92 -3.55
N VAL A 369 3.45 -21.92 -2.32
CA VAL A 369 3.85 -20.96 -1.29
C VAL A 369 5.34 -21.14 -0.98
N VAL A 370 6.12 -20.06 -1.06
CA VAL A 370 7.53 -20.06 -0.66
C VAL A 370 7.69 -19.55 0.78
N ALA A 371 8.83 -19.85 1.40
CA ALA A 371 9.14 -19.33 2.72
C ALA A 371 9.15 -17.80 2.74
N ASN A 372 8.63 -17.21 3.82
CA ASN A 372 8.58 -15.76 4.04
C ASN A 372 7.80 -15.01 2.94
N GLN A 373 6.79 -15.64 2.34
CA GLN A 373 5.92 -15.00 1.37
C GLN A 373 4.72 -14.36 2.04
N ALA A 374 4.37 -13.14 1.62
CA ALA A 374 3.21 -12.43 2.14
C ALA A 374 1.93 -12.74 1.36
N PHE A 375 0.81 -12.80 2.07
CA PHE A 375 -0.53 -12.99 1.51
C PHE A 375 -1.51 -12.01 2.13
N ALA A 376 -2.49 -11.58 1.32
CA ALA A 376 -3.67 -10.89 1.81
C ALA A 376 -4.90 -11.66 1.34
N TRP A 377 -5.46 -12.45 2.25
CA TRP A 377 -6.74 -13.13 2.07
C TRP A 377 -7.86 -12.20 2.49
N ASN A 378 -8.94 -12.16 1.71
CA ASN A 378 -10.03 -11.21 1.88
C ASN A 378 -11.42 -11.82 1.63
N PRO A 379 -11.74 -12.97 2.27
CA PRO A 379 -13.05 -13.59 2.15
C PRO A 379 -14.17 -12.66 2.61
N SER A 380 -15.32 -12.80 1.97
CA SER A 380 -16.50 -11.99 2.25
C SER A 380 -17.76 -12.83 2.13
N ILE A 381 -18.73 -12.57 3.00
CA ILE A 381 -20.11 -13.06 2.89
C ILE A 381 -21.00 -11.83 2.77
N THR A 382 -22.10 -11.86 2.02
CA THR A 382 -22.95 -10.67 1.79
C THR A 382 -23.23 -9.94 3.11
N GLY A 383 -22.81 -8.67 3.22
CA GLY A 383 -22.94 -7.86 4.43
C GLY A 383 -21.75 -7.87 5.40
N THR A 384 -20.69 -8.66 5.15
CA THR A 384 -19.52 -8.70 6.03
C THR A 384 -18.24 -9.19 5.32
N LYS A 385 -17.09 -8.94 5.94
CA LYS A 385 -15.76 -9.28 5.41
C LYS A 385 -14.76 -9.50 6.54
N CYS A 386 -13.80 -10.39 6.32
CA CYS A 386 -12.64 -10.56 7.19
C CYS A 386 -11.39 -10.47 6.31
N GLU A 387 -10.41 -9.64 6.69
CA GLU A 387 -9.18 -9.46 5.91
C GLU A 387 -8.06 -8.99 6.83
N ASP A 388 -6.92 -9.67 6.74
CA ASP A 388 -5.62 -9.22 7.23
C ASP A 388 -4.53 -9.61 6.24
N THR A 389 -3.38 -8.95 6.37
CA THR A 389 -2.15 -9.37 5.68
C THR A 389 -1.36 -10.30 6.60
N ILE A 390 -0.83 -11.39 6.04
CA ILE A 390 -0.01 -12.37 6.73
C ILE A 390 1.35 -12.57 6.05
N VAL A 391 2.31 -13.16 6.77
CA VAL A 391 3.52 -13.75 6.19
C VAL A 391 3.55 -15.24 6.50
N ALA A 392 3.69 -16.07 5.47
CA ALA A 392 3.84 -17.51 5.59
C ALA A 392 5.28 -17.86 6.02
N THR A 393 5.48 -18.19 7.29
CA THR A 393 6.79 -18.61 7.83
C THR A 393 6.87 -20.13 7.97
N ALA A 394 8.06 -20.66 8.23
CA ALA A 394 8.26 -22.09 8.49
C ALA A 394 7.49 -22.57 9.74
N SER A 395 7.27 -21.71 10.74
CA SER A 395 6.50 -22.02 11.96
C SER A 395 5.00 -21.79 11.83
N GLY A 396 4.52 -21.31 10.68
CA GLY A 396 3.13 -20.95 10.44
C GLY A 396 2.93 -19.50 9.97
N ALA A 397 1.71 -19.16 9.60
CA ALA A 397 1.39 -17.80 9.18
C ALA A 397 1.42 -16.82 10.36
N VAL A 398 2.06 -15.68 10.19
CA VAL A 398 2.05 -14.56 11.14
C VAL A 398 1.15 -13.45 10.61
N ILE A 399 0.15 -13.05 11.39
CA ILE A 399 -0.77 -11.96 11.03
C ILE A 399 -0.09 -10.62 11.33
N LEU A 400 0.03 -9.76 10.32
CA LEU A 400 0.73 -8.47 10.45
C LEU A 400 -0.18 -7.34 10.93
N SER A 401 -1.42 -7.32 10.47
CA SER A 401 -2.38 -6.23 10.73
C SER A 401 -3.28 -6.45 11.94
N GLU A 402 -2.90 -7.37 12.82
CA GLU A 402 -3.60 -7.59 14.09
C GLU A 402 -3.40 -6.38 15.02
N THR A 403 -4.50 -5.96 15.68
CA THR A 403 -4.47 -4.89 16.68
C THR A 403 -4.86 -5.46 18.04
N ALA A 404 -4.11 -5.13 19.10
CA ALA A 404 -4.34 -5.66 20.44
C ALA A 404 -5.67 -5.20 21.05
N ASP A 405 -6.10 -3.97 20.75
CA ASP A 405 -7.30 -3.34 21.29
C ASP A 405 -8.58 -3.62 20.47
N TRP A 406 -8.48 -4.44 19.43
CA TRP A 406 -9.60 -4.79 18.56
C TRP A 406 -10.30 -6.06 19.06
N PRO A 407 -11.65 -6.14 19.04
CA PRO A 407 -12.36 -7.37 19.41
C PRO A 407 -12.05 -8.50 18.44
N LYS A 408 -12.00 -9.73 18.95
CA LYS A 408 -11.57 -10.91 18.17
C LYS A 408 -12.49 -12.08 18.45
N VAL A 409 -12.62 -12.93 17.42
CA VAL A 409 -13.19 -14.27 17.54
C VAL A 409 -12.07 -15.30 17.38
N SER A 410 -12.01 -16.27 18.29
CA SER A 410 -11.05 -17.38 18.22
C SER A 410 -11.64 -18.52 17.42
N ILE A 411 -10.95 -18.93 16.35
CA ILE A 411 -11.37 -20.01 15.47
C ILE A 411 -10.42 -21.20 15.65
N GLU A 412 -10.98 -22.36 16.01
CA GLU A 412 -10.27 -23.64 16.01
C GLU A 412 -10.31 -24.26 14.60
N ILE A 413 -9.15 -24.41 13.96
CA ILE A 413 -9.06 -25.02 12.64
C ILE A 413 -7.74 -25.76 12.44
N GLY A 414 -7.82 -27.04 12.02
CA GLY A 414 -6.63 -27.86 11.73
C GLY A 414 -5.68 -28.03 12.93
N GLY A 415 -6.23 -28.06 14.16
CA GLY A 415 -5.45 -28.19 15.40
C GLY A 415 -4.76 -26.90 15.86
N ALA A 416 -5.08 -25.75 15.26
CA ALA A 416 -4.60 -24.44 15.67
C ALA A 416 -5.76 -23.49 15.99
N THR A 417 -5.54 -22.63 16.98
CA THR A 417 -6.42 -21.50 17.28
C THR A 417 -5.92 -20.26 16.53
N ILE A 418 -6.76 -19.67 15.68
CA ILE A 418 -6.44 -18.43 14.96
C ILE A 418 -7.45 -17.35 15.37
N ALA A 419 -6.94 -16.24 15.89
CA ALA A 419 -7.76 -15.08 16.25
C ALA A 419 -8.01 -14.20 15.01
N ARG A 420 -9.30 -13.93 14.72
CA ARG A 420 -9.72 -13.09 13.59
C ARG A 420 -10.44 -11.83 14.09
N PRO A 421 -10.34 -10.70 13.37
CA PRO A 421 -11.01 -9.46 13.77
C PRO A 421 -12.52 -9.66 13.78
N ASP A 422 -13.14 -9.34 14.92
CA ASP A 422 -14.60 -9.33 15.08
C ASP A 422 -15.17 -7.94 14.74
N ILE A 423 -16.49 -7.80 14.77
CA ILE A 423 -17.18 -6.52 14.62
C ILE A 423 -17.06 -5.71 15.92
N LEU A 424 -16.58 -4.48 15.82
CA LEU A 424 -16.58 -3.54 16.95
C LEU A 424 -18.01 -3.09 17.24
N LEU A 425 -18.49 -3.31 18.46
CA LEU A 425 -19.76 -2.75 18.94
C LEU A 425 -19.51 -1.42 19.63
N ARG A 426 -20.30 -0.40 19.28
CA ARG A 426 -20.27 0.93 19.88
C ARG A 426 -21.63 1.38 20.37
#